data_AF-A0A819LDX9-F1
#
_entry.id   AF-A0A819LDX9-F1
#
_cell.length_a   1.000
_cell.length_b   1.000
_cell.length_c   1.000
_cell.angle_alpha   90.00
_cell.angle_beta   90.00
_cell.angle_gamma   90.00
#
_symmetry.space_group_name_H-M   'P 1'
#
loop_
_entity.id
_entity.type
_entity.pdbx_description
1 polymer ?
#
loop_
_entity_poly.entity_id
_entity_poly.type
_entity_poly.pdbx_seq_one_letter_code
_entity_poly.pdbx_strand_id
1 'polypeptide(L)' 'MDRLGVIYFPNGSLLQPAHERKLNEFYDKIYQRWKLIYKASHDGFDANAFHSRCNNQGPTMTIIQSNNNYLFW' A
#
# COMPACT_ATOMS: atom_id res chain seq x y z
N MET A 1 5.61 -21.83 10.68
CA MET A 1 6.94 -21.28 11.00
C MET A 1 6.87 -19.78 10.84
N ASP A 2 6.56 -19.09 11.94
CA ASP A 2 6.60 -17.64 12.00
C ASP A 2 8.03 -17.18 11.75
N ARG A 3 8.25 -16.57 10.58
CA ARG A 3 9.50 -15.88 10.28
C ARG A 3 9.43 -14.49 10.87
N LEU A 4 9.94 -14.36 12.09
CA LEU A 4 10.39 -13.09 12.65
C LEU A 4 11.25 -12.37 11.59
N GLY A 5 10.70 -11.33 10.94
CA GLY A 5 11.48 -10.41 10.11
C GLY A 5 11.02 -10.12 8.67
N VAL A 6 9.91 -10.69 8.16
CA VAL A 6 9.40 -10.25 6.84
C VAL A 6 8.58 -8.98 7.02
N ILE A 7 9.15 -7.82 6.66
CA ILE A 7 8.40 -6.57 6.55
C ILE A 7 7.60 -6.62 5.24
N TYR A 8 6.30 -6.91 5.34
CA TYR A 8 5.41 -7.08 4.19
C TYR A 8 5.12 -5.78 3.43
N PHE A 9 5.07 -4.65 4.16
CA PHE A 9 4.83 -3.32 3.59
C PHE A 9 5.85 -2.32 4.16
N PRO A 10 7.08 -2.28 3.61
CA PRO A 10 8.13 -1.40 4.14
C PRO A 10 7.70 0.06 4.05
N ASN A 11 7.91 0.80 5.15
CA ASN A 11 7.55 2.22 5.35
C ASN A 11 6.02 2.53 5.34
N GLY A 12 5.19 1.52 5.12
CA GLY A 12 3.73 1.61 5.21
C GLY A 12 3.26 1.55 6.66
N SER A 13 2.14 2.22 6.95
CA SER A 13 1.54 2.23 8.29
C SER A 13 0.08 1.78 8.34
N LEU A 14 -0.55 1.54 7.17
CA LEU A 14 -1.96 1.17 7.09
C LEU A 14 -2.19 -0.34 6.98
N LEU A 15 -1.28 -1.04 6.30
CA LEU A 15 -1.45 -2.45 5.98
C LEU A 15 -0.69 -3.35 6.95
N GLN A 16 -1.35 -4.42 7.38
CA GLN A 16 -0.77 -5.49 8.16
C GLN A 16 -0.40 -6.67 7.25
N PRO A 17 0.50 -7.57 7.68
CA PRO A 17 0.84 -8.80 6.95
C PRO A 17 -0.39 -9.57 6.45
N ALA A 18 -1.45 -9.64 7.26
CA ALA A 18 -2.69 -10.34 6.91
C ALA A 18 -3.44 -9.75 5.71
N HIS A 19 -3.19 -8.48 5.36
CA HIS A 19 -3.78 -7.85 4.18
C HIS A 19 -3.11 -8.25 2.88
N GLU A 20 -1.84 -8.68 2.90
CA GLU A 20 -1.08 -9.03 1.68
C GLU A 20 -1.81 -10.09 0.85
N ARG A 21 -2.30 -11.16 1.49
CA ARG A 21 -3.02 -12.21 0.77
C ARG A 21 -4.25 -11.66 0.02
N LYS A 22 -5.06 -10.82 0.66
CA LYS A 22 -6.26 -10.23 0.04
C LYS A 22 -5.90 -9.33 -1.14
N LEU A 23 -4.84 -8.54 -1.00
CA LEU A 23 -4.36 -7.64 -2.04
C LEU A 23 -3.76 -8.42 -3.23
N ASN A 24 -3.04 -9.50 -2.95
CA ASN A 24 -2.46 -10.36 -3.97
C ASN A 24 -3.54 -11.17 -4.72
N GLU A 25 -4.58 -11.63 -4.02
CA GLU A 25 -5.77 -12.25 -4.61
C GLU A 25 -6.53 -11.27 -5.50
N PHE A 26 -6.78 -10.05 -5.01
CA PHE A 26 -7.46 -9.00 -5.77
C PHE A 26 -6.70 -8.62 -7.06
N TYR A 27 -5.37 -8.61 -7.00
CA TYR A 27 -4.52 -8.30 -8.15
C TYR A 27 -4.18 -9.51 -9.05
N ASP A 28 -4.68 -10.71 -8.72
CA ASP A 28 -4.40 -11.96 -9.43
C ASP A 28 -2.89 -12.30 -9.53
N LYS A 29 -2.12 -11.97 -8.49
CA LYS A 29 -0.69 -12.28 -8.37
C LYS A 29 -0.32 -12.68 -6.95
N ILE A 30 -0.45 -13.97 -6.66
CA ILE A 30 -0.28 -14.53 -5.32
C ILE A 30 1.10 -14.31 -4.67
N TYR A 31 2.16 -14.11 -5.47
CA TYR A 31 3.54 -13.87 -5.02
C TYR A 31 4.00 -12.41 -5.18
N GLN A 32 3.08 -11.46 -5.36
CA GLN A 32 3.40 -10.05 -5.50
C GLN A 32 3.99 -9.48 -4.20
N ARG A 33 5.01 -8.64 -4.32
CA ARG A 33 5.53 -7.80 -3.23
C ARG A 33 5.19 -6.34 -3.49
N TRP A 34 4.78 -5.63 -2.45
CA TRP A 34 4.34 -4.25 -2.57
C TRP A 34 5.48 -3.28 -2.22
N LYS A 35 5.62 -2.22 -3.01
CA LYS A 35 6.52 -1.11 -2.74
C LYS A 35 5.69 0.13 -2.47
N LEU A 36 5.90 0.77 -1.32
CA LEU A 36 5.32 2.09 -1.05
C LEU A 36 6.00 3.13 -1.94
N ILE A 37 5.23 3.82 -2.77
CA ILE A 37 5.71 4.88 -3.67
C ILE A 37 5.19 6.27 -3.29
N TYR A 38 4.13 6.34 -2.49
CA TYR A 38 3.48 7.57 -2.03
C TYR A 38 2.80 7.32 -0.69
N LYS A 39 2.94 8.27 0.25
CA LYS A 39 2.22 8.30 1.52
C LYS A 39 1.81 9.73 1.84
N ALA A 40 0.52 10.03 1.84
CA ALA A 40 0.03 11.41 2.01
C ALA A 40 0.55 12.12 3.27
N SER A 41 0.67 11.41 4.40
CA SER A 41 1.22 11.97 5.65
C SER A 41 2.72 12.25 5.63
N HIS A 42 3.44 11.80 4.61
CA HIS A 42 4.85 12.08 4.38
C HIS A 42 5.07 13.01 3.17
N ASP A 43 4.38 12.74 2.06
CA ASP A 43 4.59 13.40 0.76
C ASP A 43 3.63 14.57 0.50
N GLY A 44 2.60 14.77 1.33
CA GLY A 44 1.55 15.78 1.14
C GLY A 44 0.21 15.16 0.72
N PHE A 45 -0.90 15.80 1.10
CA PHE A 45 -2.26 15.32 0.83
C PHE A 45 -2.86 15.86 -0.48
N ASP A 46 -2.11 16.64 -1.25
CA ASP A 46 -2.61 17.23 -2.49
C ASP A 46 -2.45 16.32 -3.71
N ALA A 47 -3.24 16.60 -4.74
CA ALA A 47 -3.24 15.81 -5.97
C ALA A 47 -1.90 15.88 -6.71
N ASN A 48 -1.18 17.01 -6.64
CA ASN A 48 0.10 17.15 -7.34
C ASN A 48 1.17 16.26 -6.69
N ALA A 49 1.21 16.17 -5.36
CA ALA A 49 2.07 15.24 -4.64
C ALA A 49 1.79 13.79 -5.07
N PHE A 50 0.51 13.37 -5.10
CA PHE A 50 0.12 12.05 -5.59
C PHE A 50 0.56 11.80 -7.03
N HIS A 51 0.21 12.69 -7.96
CA HIS A 51 0.54 12.54 -9.38
C HIS A 51 2.04 12.54 -9.65
N SER A 52 2.82 13.36 -8.94
CA SER A 52 4.28 13.41 -9.10
C SER A 52 4.97 12.09 -8.75
N ARG A 53 4.36 11.29 -7.86
CA ARG A 53 4.90 10.01 -7.38
C ARG A 53 4.31 8.80 -8.12
N CYS A 54 3.02 8.82 -8.44
CA CYS A 54 2.29 7.65 -8.92
C CYS A 54 2.15 7.59 -10.45
N ASN A 55 2.24 8.72 -11.15
CA ASN A 55 2.12 8.69 -12.61
C ASN A 55 3.24 7.84 -13.25
N ASN A 56 2.88 7.08 -14.28
CA ASN A 56 3.78 6.22 -15.06
C ASN A 56 4.51 5.12 -14.26
N GLN A 57 4.06 4.77 -13.05
CA GLN A 57 4.65 3.68 -12.25
C GLN A 57 4.12 2.28 -12.62
N GLY A 58 3.30 2.17 -13.67
CA GLY A 58 2.54 0.97 -13.99
C GLY A 58 1.27 0.83 -13.14
N PRO A 59 0.70 -0.38 -13.02
CA PRO A 59 -0.46 -0.62 -12.17
C PRO A 59 -0.13 -0.35 -10.69
N THR A 60 -0.93 0.50 -10.06
CA THR A 60 -0.80 0.87 -8.64
C THR A 60 -2.10 0.60 -7.91
N MET A 61 -2.01 0.21 -6.63
CA MET A 61 -3.15 0.13 -5.74
C MET A 61 -3.07 1.24 -4.68
N THR A 62 -4.18 1.93 -4.47
CA THR A 62 -4.26 3.05 -3.51
C THR A 62 -5.06 2.59 -2.30
N ILE A 63 -4.49 2.75 -1.11
CA ILE A 63 -5.14 2.39 0.15
C ILE A 63 -5.51 3.67 0.88
N ILE A 64 -6.77 3.80 1.28
CA ILE A 64 -7.29 4.99 1.96
C ILE A 64 -7.77 4.57 3.35
N GLN A 65 -7.32 5.30 4.38
CA GLN A 65 -7.88 5.20 5.72
C GLN A 65 -8.81 6.39 5.96
N SER A 66 -10.07 6.11 6.30
CA SER A 66 -11.01 7.14 6.75
C SER A 66 -10.72 7.59 8.18
N ASN A 67 -11.30 8.73 8.59
CA ASN A 67 -11.22 9.23 9.98
C ASN A 67 -11.82 8.26 11.01
N ASN A 68 -12.68 7.33 10.57
CA ASN A 68 -13.27 6.29 11.40
C ASN A 68 -12.45 4.98 11.39
N ASN A 69 -11.19 5.04 10.95
CA ASN A 69 -10.25 3.92 10.87
C ASN A 69 -10.62 2.78 9.90
N TYR A 70 -11.64 2.96 9.05
CA TYR A 70 -11.92 2.02 7.95
C TYR A 70 -10.88 2.16 6.84
N LEU A 71 -10.39 1.01 6.35
CA LEU A 71 -9.50 0.91 5.21
C LEU A 71 -10.30 0.55 3.95
N PHE A 72 -9.99 1.24 2.85
CA PHE A 72 -10.54 1.01 1.51
C PHE A 72 -9.40 0.77 0.53
N TRP A 73 -9.61 -0.13 -0.42
CA TRP A 73 -8.69 -0.48 -1.51
C TRP A 73 -9.46 -1.06 -2.69
#